data_AF-A0A8K0FWR7-F1
#
_entry.id   AF-A0A8K0FWR7-F1
#
_cell.length_a   1.000
_cell.length_b   1.000
_cell.length_c   1.000
_cell.angle_alpha   90.00
_cell.angle_beta   90.00
_cell.angle_gamma   90.00
#
_symmetry.space_group_name_H-M   'P 1'
#
loop_
_entity.id
_entity.type
_entity.pdbx_description
1 polymer ?
#
loop_
_entity_poly.entity_id
_entity_poly.type
_entity_poly.pdbx_seq_one_letter_code
_entity_poly.pdbx_strand_id
1 'polypeptide(L)'
;MGSNEERQEYLSCYTYLINNLKKPYEELPKFQNHYVRLLENYVPYATYGSGFTVVKAYKSLESSHNLTPENIRLANILGLCVDMCLCSYLVTDDIMDSSETRFGVPCWYRNADVGTQAIIDIVLLENSPFMLFKNYFSNHNCYIPLMELFRKVNFKAAMGQILDMMVTVNEIPQFHLFTMNVYQIMVENKSGYPFFVLPTVSALHLAGKAKEELHKDLKSILLRLGEYIQVQVIYFF
;
A
#
# COMPACT_ATOMS: atom_id res chain seq x y z
N MET A 1 -11.00 -9.10 12.06
CA MET A 1 -9.73 -8.63 12.67
C MET A 1 -8.95 -9.87 13.13
N GLY A 2 -7.66 -9.99 12.82
CA GLY A 2 -6.84 -11.17 13.18
C GLY A 2 -6.49 -11.24 14.66
N SER A 3 -6.01 -12.40 15.13
CA SER A 3 -5.53 -12.53 16.51
C SER A 3 -4.27 -11.67 16.70
N ASN A 4 -4.02 -11.18 17.91
CA ASN A 4 -2.80 -10.42 18.21
C ASN A 4 -1.53 -11.21 17.89
N GLU A 5 -1.57 -12.54 17.96
CA GLU A 5 -0.46 -13.42 17.60
C GLU A 5 -0.14 -13.39 16.10
N GLU A 6 -1.14 -13.47 15.21
CA GLU A 6 -0.93 -13.39 13.76
C GLU A 6 -0.27 -12.07 13.34
N ARG A 7 -0.60 -10.98 14.04
CA ARG A 7 -0.01 -9.66 13.80
C ARG A 7 1.45 -9.60 14.24
N GLN A 8 1.78 -10.19 15.38
CA GLN A 8 3.16 -10.27 15.86
C GLN A 8 4.02 -11.15 14.95
N GLU A 9 3.45 -12.26 14.45
CA GLU A 9 4.11 -13.10 13.45
C GLU A 9 4.40 -12.28 12.18
N TYR A 10 3.42 -11.56 11.64
CA TYR A 10 3.60 -10.71 10.46
C TYR A 10 4.69 -9.65 10.68
N LEU A 11 4.69 -8.97 11.82
CA LEU A 11 5.71 -7.99 12.20
C LEU A 11 7.12 -8.59 12.24
N SER A 12 7.27 -9.79 12.79
CA SER A 12 8.55 -10.48 12.84
C SER A 12 9.06 -10.82 11.43
N CYS A 13 8.17 -11.29 10.55
CA CYS A 13 8.48 -11.56 9.15
C CYS A 13 8.87 -10.27 8.42
N TYR A 14 8.13 -9.17 8.64
CA TYR A 14 8.38 -7.89 8.01
C TYR A 14 9.77 -7.34 8.38
N THR A 15 10.10 -7.37 9.67
CA THR A 15 11.43 -6.96 10.20
C THR A 15 12.54 -7.80 9.57
N TYR A 16 12.33 -9.12 9.47
CA TYR A 16 13.28 -10.00 8.80
C TYR A 16 13.44 -9.68 7.30
N LEU A 17 12.35 -9.40 6.60
CA LEU A 17 12.39 -9.05 5.17
C LEU A 17 13.14 -7.74 4.94
N ILE A 18 12.84 -6.68 5.70
CA ILE A 18 13.56 -5.40 5.63
C ILE A 18 15.06 -5.59 5.85
N ASN A 19 15.43 -6.36 6.87
CA ASN A 19 16.83 -6.63 7.13
C ASN A 19 17.52 -7.40 5.99
N ASN A 20 16.79 -8.20 5.21
CA ASN A 20 17.35 -8.83 4.01
C ASN A 20 17.45 -7.88 2.81
N LEU A 21 16.60 -6.85 2.72
CA LEU A 21 16.70 -5.81 1.69
C LEU A 21 17.98 -4.96 1.81
N LYS A 22 18.66 -5.05 2.95
CA LYS A 22 19.95 -4.39 3.21
C LYS A 22 21.09 -4.96 2.36
N LYS A 23 21.10 -6.27 2.12
CA LYS A 23 22.25 -7.01 1.56
C LYS A 23 22.77 -6.46 0.23
N PRO A 24 21.94 -6.05 -0.75
CA PRO A 24 22.45 -5.49 -2.01
C PRO A 24 23.15 -4.13 -1.87
N TYR A 25 23.03 -3.47 -0.72
CA TYR A 25 23.51 -2.10 -0.49
C TYR A 25 24.57 -2.01 0.62
N GLU A 26 25.27 -3.10 0.92
CA GLU A 26 26.30 -3.16 1.97
C GLU A 26 27.42 -2.13 1.76
N GLU A 27 27.76 -1.83 0.51
CA GLU A 27 28.76 -0.80 0.14
C GLU A 27 28.25 0.64 0.34
N LEU A 28 26.95 0.83 0.59
CA LEU A 28 26.30 2.13 0.76
C LEU A 28 25.56 2.21 2.11
N PRO A 29 26.28 2.18 3.25
CA PRO A 29 25.68 2.06 4.59
C PRO A 29 24.72 3.21 4.93
N LYS A 30 25.00 4.43 4.44
CA LYS A 30 24.09 5.58 4.64
C LYS A 30 22.74 5.38 3.94
N PHE A 31 22.76 4.93 2.69
CA PHE A 31 21.54 4.63 1.94
C PHE A 31 20.78 3.47 2.58
N GLN A 32 21.49 2.39 2.93
CA GLN A 32 20.90 1.21 3.57
C GLN A 32 20.16 1.58 4.87
N ASN A 33 20.79 2.37 5.74
CA ASN A 33 20.18 2.82 6.99
C ASN A 33 18.97 3.73 6.74
N HIS A 34 19.06 4.65 5.77
CA HIS A 34 17.95 5.52 5.41
C HIS A 34 16.76 4.72 4.87
N TYR A 35 17.00 3.81 3.92
CA TYR A 35 15.95 3.01 3.29
C TYR A 35 15.24 2.10 4.31
N VAL A 36 16.00 1.53 5.24
CA VAL A 36 15.43 0.72 6.32
C VAL A 36 14.60 1.58 7.27
N ARG A 37 15.12 2.73 7.70
CA ARG A 37 14.38 3.65 8.55
C ARG A 37 13.09 4.14 7.88
N LEU A 38 13.15 4.41 6.57
CA LEU A 38 11.99 4.77 5.77
C LEU A 38 10.92 3.68 5.87
N LEU A 39 11.28 2.41 5.64
CA LEU A 39 10.33 1.28 5.75
C LEU A 39 9.87 1.03 7.19
N GLU A 40 10.77 1.18 8.17
CA GLU A 40 10.50 1.00 9.60
C GLU A 40 9.54 2.05 10.16
N ASN A 41 9.60 3.29 9.65
CA ASN A 41 8.68 4.36 10.05
C ASN A 41 7.21 4.00 9.76
N TYR A 42 6.96 3.04 8.86
CA TYR A 42 5.63 2.54 8.54
C TYR A 42 5.27 1.20 9.17
N VAL A 43 6.22 0.50 9.81
CA VAL A 43 6.02 -0.80 10.49
C VAL A 43 4.85 -0.76 11.48
N PRO A 44 4.67 0.27 12.33
CA PRO A 44 3.52 0.35 13.23
C PRO A 44 2.17 0.35 12.50
N TYR A 45 2.12 0.80 11.24
CA TYR A 45 0.89 0.91 10.43
C TYR A 45 0.62 -0.33 9.59
N ALA A 46 1.67 -1.03 9.16
CA ALA A 46 1.59 -2.36 8.54
C ALA A 46 0.95 -3.41 9.48
N THR A 47 1.10 -3.26 10.80
CA THR A 47 0.49 -4.14 11.82
C THR A 47 -1.05 -4.16 11.79
N TYR A 48 -1.66 -3.10 11.24
CA TYR A 48 -3.11 -2.97 11.06
C TYR A 48 -3.54 -2.91 9.58
N GLY A 49 -2.60 -3.09 8.65
CA GLY A 49 -2.71 -2.61 7.27
C GLY A 49 -3.07 -3.64 6.19
N SER A 50 -2.97 -3.16 4.95
CA SER A 50 -3.30 -3.88 3.71
C SER A 50 -2.30 -4.99 3.37
N GLY A 51 -1.01 -4.87 3.72
CA GLY A 51 -0.04 -5.95 3.57
C GLY A 51 -0.40 -7.20 4.38
N PHE A 52 -0.82 -7.03 5.63
CA PHE A 52 -1.38 -8.13 6.44
C PHE A 52 -2.65 -8.70 5.81
N THR A 53 -3.48 -7.86 5.17
CA THR A 53 -4.68 -8.29 4.45
C THR A 53 -4.34 -9.22 3.28
N VAL A 54 -3.23 -8.99 2.56
CA VAL A 54 -2.74 -9.92 1.52
C VAL A 54 -2.51 -11.31 2.12
N VAL A 55 -1.79 -11.38 3.25
CA VAL A 55 -1.45 -12.66 3.89
C VAL A 55 -2.70 -13.38 4.40
N LYS A 56 -3.62 -12.64 5.05
CA LYS A 56 -4.90 -13.22 5.50
C LYS A 56 -5.73 -13.72 4.33
N ALA A 57 -5.90 -12.90 3.30
CA ALA A 57 -6.67 -13.26 2.12
C ALA A 57 -6.07 -14.48 1.42
N TYR A 58 -4.74 -14.54 1.25
CA TYR A 58 -4.06 -15.70 0.70
C TYR A 58 -4.34 -16.98 1.52
N LYS A 59 -4.14 -16.91 2.85
CA LYS A 59 -4.41 -18.04 3.76
C LYS A 59 -5.88 -18.51 3.70
N SER A 60 -6.83 -17.60 3.52
CA SER A 60 -8.25 -17.93 3.41
C SER A 60 -8.68 -18.44 2.03
N LEU A 61 -8.01 -17.99 0.98
CA LEU A 61 -8.29 -18.41 -0.40
C LEU A 61 -7.70 -19.78 -0.69
N GLU A 62 -6.55 -20.11 -0.13
CA GLU A 62 -5.76 -21.28 -0.52
C GLU A 62 -6.14 -22.55 0.25
N SER A 63 -5.90 -23.71 -0.37
CA SER A 63 -6.08 -25.01 0.30
C SER A 63 -4.95 -25.28 1.30
N SER A 64 -5.23 -26.04 2.37
CA SER A 64 -4.23 -26.36 3.41
C SER A 64 -2.95 -26.98 2.88
N HIS A 65 -3.03 -27.78 1.81
CA HIS A 65 -1.87 -28.36 1.12
C HIS A 65 -0.90 -27.30 0.56
N ASN A 66 -1.42 -26.19 0.06
CA ASN A 66 -0.65 -25.13 -0.57
C ASN A 66 -0.20 -24.04 0.42
N LEU A 67 -0.61 -24.12 1.69
CA LEU A 67 -0.11 -23.27 2.78
C LEU A 67 1.27 -23.73 3.28
N THR A 68 2.19 -23.96 2.33
CA THR A 68 3.57 -24.31 2.64
C THR A 68 4.34 -23.10 3.18
N PRO A 69 5.43 -23.30 3.95
CA PRO A 69 6.26 -22.19 4.42
C PRO A 69 6.75 -21.27 3.30
N GLU A 70 7.05 -21.82 2.13
CA GLU A 70 7.52 -21.05 0.97
C GLU A 70 6.41 -20.18 0.37
N ASN A 71 5.21 -20.71 0.21
CA ASN A 71 4.08 -19.95 -0.31
C ASN A 71 3.63 -18.85 0.66
N ILE A 72 3.65 -19.15 1.97
CA ILE A 72 3.40 -18.14 3.01
C ILE A 72 4.48 -17.06 2.97
N ARG A 73 5.75 -17.41 2.73
CA ARG A 73 6.84 -16.45 2.54
C ARG A 73 6.58 -15.54 1.34
N LEU A 74 6.16 -16.09 0.21
CA LEU A 74 5.77 -15.29 -0.96
C LEU A 74 4.60 -14.34 -0.64
N ALA A 75 3.59 -14.79 0.11
CA ALA A 75 2.48 -13.94 0.54
C ALA A 75 2.95 -12.79 1.45
N ASN A 76 3.90 -13.05 2.36
CA ASN A 76 4.49 -12.01 3.21
C ASN A 76 5.29 -10.98 2.38
N ILE A 77 6.09 -11.43 1.41
CA ILE A 77 6.84 -10.54 0.51
C ILE A 77 5.87 -9.69 -0.32
N LEU A 78 4.79 -10.29 -0.82
CA LEU A 78 3.76 -9.55 -1.55
C LEU A 78 3.04 -8.53 -0.65
N GLY A 79 2.79 -8.88 0.60
CA GLY A 79 2.27 -7.96 1.61
C GLY A 79 3.19 -6.75 1.80
N LEU A 80 4.51 -6.97 1.94
CA LEU A 80 5.50 -5.90 2.00
C LEU A 80 5.48 -5.02 0.75
N CYS A 81 5.34 -5.59 -0.45
CA CYS A 81 5.20 -4.81 -1.69
C CYS A 81 3.96 -3.90 -1.65
N VAL A 82 2.82 -4.40 -1.17
CA VAL A 82 1.60 -3.59 -1.02
C VAL A 82 1.81 -2.47 -0.02
N ASP A 83 2.43 -2.76 1.12
CA ASP A 83 2.70 -1.73 2.14
C ASP A 83 3.64 -0.65 1.60
N MET A 84 4.73 -1.00 0.89
CA MET A 84 5.62 -0.02 0.24
C MET A 84 4.85 0.95 -0.66
N CYS A 85 3.93 0.41 -1.49
CA CYS A 85 3.08 1.20 -2.37
C CYS A 85 2.11 2.10 -1.59
N LEU A 86 1.53 1.61 -0.50
CA LEU A 86 0.67 2.44 0.35
C LEU A 86 1.43 3.53 1.08
N CYS A 87 2.64 3.23 1.54
CA CYS A 87 3.50 4.19 2.19
C CYS A 87 3.83 5.35 1.25
N SER A 88 4.07 5.08 -0.04
CA SER A 88 4.32 6.15 -1.01
C SER A 88 3.13 7.11 -1.13
N TYR A 89 1.89 6.60 -1.12
CA TYR A 89 0.70 7.45 -1.10
C TYR A 89 0.55 8.25 0.18
N LEU A 90 0.76 7.62 1.34
CA LEU A 90 0.64 8.30 2.63
C LEU A 90 1.65 9.44 2.78
N VAL A 91 2.89 9.25 2.34
CA VAL A 91 3.89 10.34 2.33
C VAL A 91 3.50 11.44 1.37
N THR A 92 2.96 11.08 0.20
CA THR A 92 2.50 12.05 -0.79
C THR A 92 1.36 12.91 -0.22
N ASP A 93 0.35 12.26 0.38
CA ASP A 93 -0.79 12.89 1.06
C ASP A 93 -0.32 13.78 2.22
N ASP A 94 0.58 13.28 3.08
CA ASP A 94 1.16 14.05 4.19
C ASP A 94 1.81 15.36 3.74
N ILE A 95 2.55 15.33 2.63
CA ILE A 95 3.22 16.51 2.07
C ILE A 95 2.19 17.46 1.44
N MET A 96 1.28 16.95 0.63
CA MET A 96 0.29 17.77 -0.08
C MET A 96 -0.66 18.47 0.88
N ASP A 97 -1.08 17.79 1.94
CA ASP A 97 -2.00 18.31 2.96
C ASP A 97 -1.27 19.10 4.05
N SER A 98 0.05 19.25 3.94
CA SER A 98 0.89 19.87 4.97
C SER A 98 0.71 19.28 6.37
N SER A 99 0.39 17.98 6.45
CA SER A 99 0.09 17.26 7.69
C SER A 99 1.25 17.31 8.69
N GLU A 100 0.93 17.39 9.99
CA GLU A 100 1.92 17.42 11.06
C GLU A 100 2.29 16.01 11.55
N THR A 101 1.27 15.18 11.76
CA THR A 101 1.43 13.84 12.35
C THR A 101 0.62 12.81 11.57
N ARG A 102 1.16 11.59 11.48
CA ARG A 102 0.50 10.43 10.91
C ARG A 102 0.54 9.33 11.97
N PHE A 103 -0.65 8.94 12.44
CA PHE A 103 -0.87 7.97 13.52
C PHE A 103 -0.04 8.23 14.81
N GLY A 104 0.04 9.49 15.23
CA GLY A 104 0.63 9.88 16.51
C GLY A 104 2.15 10.09 16.49
N VAL A 105 2.82 9.96 15.34
CA VAL A 105 4.22 10.38 15.14
C VAL A 105 4.31 11.44 14.04
N PRO A 106 5.39 12.25 13.97
CA PRO A 106 5.57 13.22 12.91
C PRO A 106 5.52 12.59 11.51
N CYS A 107 4.86 13.24 10.55
CA CYS A 107 4.86 12.82 9.15
C CYS A 107 6.31 12.70 8.63
N TRP A 108 6.58 11.78 7.71
CA TRP A 108 7.95 11.46 7.29
C TRP A 108 8.76 12.68 6.84
N TYR A 109 8.17 13.55 6.04
CA TYR A 109 8.80 14.78 5.54
C TYR A 109 9.06 15.84 6.62
N ARG A 110 8.41 15.73 7.79
CA ARG A 110 8.62 16.62 8.95
C ARG A 110 9.84 16.23 9.78
N ASN A 111 10.46 15.07 9.54
CA ASN A 111 11.71 14.72 10.20
C ASN A 111 12.82 15.69 9.77
N ALA A 112 13.58 16.18 10.76
CA ALA A 112 14.56 17.25 10.58
C ALA A 112 15.66 16.93 9.55
N ASP A 113 15.95 15.65 9.34
CA ASP A 113 16.96 15.16 8.41
C ASP A 113 16.38 14.61 7.09
N VAL A 114 15.08 14.74 6.87
CA VAL A 114 14.38 14.29 5.64
C VAL A 114 13.94 15.48 4.80
N GLY A 115 13.02 16.32 5.31
CA GLY A 115 12.49 17.46 4.57
C GLY A 115 12.01 17.10 3.15
N THR A 116 12.48 17.85 2.15
CA THR A 116 12.11 17.66 0.74
C THR A 116 12.66 16.37 0.11
N GLN A 117 13.64 15.70 0.75
CA GLN A 117 14.12 14.39 0.29
C GLN A 117 12.99 13.34 0.25
N ALA A 118 11.94 13.54 1.06
CA ALA A 118 10.75 12.69 1.06
C ALA A 118 10.14 12.50 -0.35
N ILE A 119 10.30 13.47 -1.26
CA ILE A 119 9.87 13.36 -2.66
C ILE A 119 10.59 12.22 -3.38
N ILE A 120 11.90 12.07 -3.16
CA ILE A 120 12.68 10.97 -3.74
C ILE A 120 12.40 9.66 -3.01
N ASP A 121 12.13 9.71 -1.70
CA ASP A 121 11.73 8.54 -0.92
C ASP A 121 10.41 7.94 -1.41
N ILE A 122 9.45 8.78 -1.83
CA ILE A 122 8.21 8.34 -2.50
C ILE A 122 8.54 7.53 -3.76
N VAL A 123 9.41 8.06 -4.63
CA VAL A 123 9.81 7.38 -5.88
C VAL A 123 10.51 6.05 -5.57
N LEU A 124 11.34 6.02 -4.53
CA LEU A 124 11.99 4.80 -4.08
C LEU A 124 10.97 3.75 -3.62
N LEU A 125 10.00 4.14 -2.79
CA LEU A 125 8.92 3.27 -2.31
C LEU A 125 8.07 2.72 -3.46
N GLU A 126 7.71 3.55 -4.44
CA GLU A 126 6.92 3.11 -5.60
C GLU A 126 7.64 2.08 -6.47
N ASN A 127 8.97 2.20 -6.60
CA ASN A 127 9.75 1.31 -7.47
C ASN A 127 10.23 0.04 -6.77
N SER A 128 10.32 0.04 -5.43
CA SER A 128 10.79 -1.08 -4.64
C SER A 128 10.01 -2.39 -4.83
N PRO A 129 8.66 -2.39 -4.93
CA PRO A 129 7.87 -3.58 -5.24
C PRO A 129 8.32 -4.28 -6.53
N PHE A 130 8.67 -3.54 -7.58
CA PHE A 130 9.03 -4.11 -8.88
C PHE A 130 10.38 -4.84 -8.82
N MET A 131 11.31 -4.38 -7.97
CA MET A 131 12.54 -5.13 -7.70
C MET A 131 12.24 -6.47 -7.02
N LEU A 132 11.31 -6.47 -6.05
CA LEU A 132 10.90 -7.69 -5.36
C LEU A 132 10.12 -8.64 -6.27
N PHE A 133 9.28 -8.11 -7.16
CA PHE A 133 8.62 -8.91 -8.20
C PHE A 133 9.63 -9.62 -9.07
N LYS A 134 10.67 -8.91 -9.52
CA LYS A 134 11.72 -9.51 -10.33
C LYS A 134 12.49 -10.60 -9.58
N ASN A 135 12.74 -10.43 -8.29
CA ASN A 135 13.56 -11.37 -7.51
C ASN A 135 12.80 -12.61 -7.06
N TYR A 136 11.54 -12.47 -6.68
CA TYR A 136 10.77 -13.54 -6.02
C TYR A 136 9.64 -14.11 -6.88
N PHE A 137 9.14 -13.34 -7.84
CA PHE A 137 7.97 -13.72 -8.62
C PHE A 137 8.25 -13.93 -10.10
N SER A 138 9.47 -13.70 -10.61
CA SER A 138 9.75 -13.73 -12.05
C SER A 138 9.35 -15.03 -12.76
N ASN A 139 9.39 -16.16 -12.05
CA ASN A 139 9.01 -17.47 -12.56
C ASN A 139 7.60 -17.91 -12.13
N HIS A 140 6.90 -17.05 -11.37
CA HIS A 140 5.54 -17.29 -10.92
C HIS A 140 4.54 -16.71 -11.92
N ASN A 141 3.43 -17.42 -12.15
CA ASN A 141 2.37 -17.01 -13.09
C ASN A 141 1.71 -15.66 -12.72
N CYS A 142 1.92 -15.16 -11.50
CA CYS A 142 1.37 -13.89 -11.04
C CYS A 142 2.27 -12.69 -11.33
N TYR A 143 3.50 -12.87 -11.85
CA TYR A 143 4.47 -11.80 -12.06
C TYR A 143 3.92 -10.63 -12.88
N ILE A 144 3.51 -10.90 -14.12
CA ILE A 144 2.97 -9.88 -15.03
C ILE A 144 1.67 -9.29 -14.51
N PRO A 145 0.68 -10.10 -14.05
CA PRO A 145 -0.54 -9.55 -13.48
C PRO A 145 -0.31 -8.64 -12.26
N LEU A 146 0.66 -8.96 -11.39
CA LEU A 146 1.01 -8.09 -10.26
C LEU A 146 1.64 -6.78 -10.73
N MET A 147 2.55 -6.83 -11.71
CA MET A 147 3.13 -5.61 -12.28
C MET A 147 2.05 -4.68 -12.86
N GLU A 148 1.13 -5.24 -13.64
CA GLU A 148 0.02 -4.48 -14.24
C GLU A 148 -0.94 -3.93 -13.20
N LEU A 149 -1.31 -4.74 -12.20
CA LEU A 149 -2.17 -4.32 -11.09
C LEU A 149 -1.58 -3.14 -10.34
N PHE A 150 -0.30 -3.24 -9.93
CA PHE A 150 0.37 -2.15 -9.20
C PHE A 150 0.42 -0.89 -10.06
N ARG A 151 0.86 -0.95 -11.31
CA ARG A 151 0.90 0.23 -12.19
C ARG A 151 -0.48 0.86 -12.39
N LYS A 152 -1.52 0.05 -12.57
CA LYS A 152 -2.90 0.52 -12.70
C LYS A 152 -3.40 1.19 -11.42
N VAL A 153 -3.14 0.61 -10.26
CA VAL A 153 -3.54 1.19 -8.97
C VAL A 153 -2.78 2.49 -8.72
N ASN A 154 -1.47 2.56 -9.02
CA ASN A 154 -0.70 3.81 -8.90
C ASN A 154 -1.28 4.93 -9.76
N PHE A 155 -1.63 4.63 -11.01
CA PHE A 155 -2.29 5.61 -11.86
C PHE A 155 -3.64 6.06 -11.29
N LYS A 156 -4.45 5.13 -10.78
CA LYS A 156 -5.76 5.41 -10.17
C LYS A 156 -5.61 6.26 -8.90
N ALA A 157 -4.68 5.92 -8.02
CA ALA A 157 -4.38 6.67 -6.81
C ALA A 157 -3.96 8.11 -7.12
N ALA A 158 -3.02 8.28 -8.06
CA ALA A 158 -2.58 9.61 -8.49
C ALA A 158 -3.73 10.43 -9.07
N MET A 159 -4.60 9.82 -9.89
CA MET A 159 -5.79 10.47 -10.41
C MET A 159 -6.75 10.89 -9.29
N GLY A 160 -6.97 10.03 -8.28
CA GLY A 160 -7.77 10.37 -7.10
C GLY A 160 -7.18 11.53 -6.31
N GLN A 161 -5.87 11.52 -6.06
CA GLN A 161 -5.17 12.61 -5.36
C GLN A 161 -5.26 13.93 -6.14
N ILE A 162 -5.13 13.89 -7.47
CA ILE A 162 -5.29 15.09 -8.30
C ILE A 162 -6.70 15.68 -8.16
N LEU A 163 -7.74 14.85 -8.16
CA LEU A 163 -9.13 15.32 -7.98
C LEU A 163 -9.33 15.96 -6.61
N ASP A 164 -8.74 15.37 -5.57
CA ASP A 164 -8.75 15.90 -4.20
C ASP A 164 -8.05 17.27 -4.11
N MET A 165 -6.92 17.43 -4.80
CA MET A 165 -6.25 18.74 -4.91
C MET A 165 -7.02 19.75 -5.76
N MET A 166 -7.85 19.31 -6.72
CA MET A 166 -8.62 20.22 -7.57
C MET A 166 -9.81 20.85 -6.83
N VAL A 167 -10.35 20.18 -5.81
CA VAL A 167 -11.50 20.73 -5.05
C VAL A 167 -11.11 21.90 -4.16
N THR A 168 -9.81 22.07 -3.83
CA THR A 168 -9.30 23.22 -3.08
C THR A 168 -7.99 23.72 -3.68
N VAL A 169 -7.98 24.93 -4.24
CA VAL A 169 -6.78 25.51 -4.88
C VAL A 169 -6.34 26.72 -4.08
N ASN A 170 -5.09 26.73 -3.58
CA ASN A 170 -4.54 27.79 -2.73
C ASN A 170 -5.47 28.14 -1.55
N GLU A 171 -5.96 27.12 -0.85
CA GLU A 171 -6.92 27.25 0.27
C GLU A 171 -8.30 27.81 -0.11
N ILE A 172 -8.60 27.94 -1.42
CA ILE A 172 -9.89 28.41 -1.92
C ILE A 172 -10.74 27.20 -2.40
N PRO A 173 -11.87 26.91 -1.74
CA PRO A 173 -12.78 25.84 -2.15
C PRO A 173 -13.40 26.09 -3.52
N GLN A 174 -13.37 25.08 -4.38
CA GLN A 174 -13.98 25.08 -5.71
C GLN A 174 -15.38 24.45 -5.64
N PHE A 175 -16.35 25.18 -5.07
CA PHE A 175 -17.70 24.65 -4.78
C PHE A 175 -18.43 24.05 -5.98
N HIS A 176 -18.14 24.49 -7.21
CA HIS A 176 -18.73 23.91 -8.42
C HIS A 176 -18.30 22.45 -8.66
N LEU A 177 -17.20 22.00 -8.05
CA LEU A 177 -16.72 20.63 -8.07
C LEU A 177 -17.28 19.77 -6.93
N PHE A 178 -17.99 20.37 -5.95
CA PHE A 178 -18.51 19.67 -4.77
C PHE A 178 -19.79 18.91 -5.13
N THR A 179 -19.65 17.93 -6.01
CA THR A 179 -20.73 17.08 -6.49
C THR A 179 -20.49 15.64 -6.04
N MET A 180 -21.57 14.90 -5.81
CA MET A 180 -21.46 13.48 -5.43
C MET A 180 -20.71 12.65 -6.48
N ASN A 181 -20.80 13.01 -7.76
CA ASN A 181 -20.07 12.32 -8.81
C ASN A 181 -18.55 12.51 -8.68
N VAL A 182 -18.09 13.75 -8.46
CA VAL A 182 -16.66 14.03 -8.24
C VAL A 182 -16.18 13.35 -6.97
N TYR A 183 -16.95 13.44 -5.88
CA TYR A 183 -16.66 12.76 -4.62
C TYR A 183 -16.50 11.25 -4.82
N GLN A 184 -17.47 10.57 -5.42
CA GLN A 184 -17.42 9.12 -5.63
C GLN A 184 -16.20 8.70 -6.46
N ILE A 185 -15.94 9.39 -7.58
CA ILE A 185 -14.75 9.11 -8.40
C ILE A 185 -13.48 9.34 -7.59
N MET A 186 -13.37 10.47 -6.89
CA MET A 186 -12.19 10.78 -6.07
C MET A 186 -11.95 9.69 -5.03
N VAL A 187 -12.96 9.31 -4.25
CA VAL A 187 -12.85 8.34 -3.15
C VAL A 187 -12.58 6.92 -3.64
N GLU A 188 -13.24 6.48 -4.70
CA GLU A 188 -12.93 5.18 -5.31
C GLU A 188 -11.45 5.08 -5.67
N ASN A 189 -10.90 6.15 -6.26
CA ASN A 189 -9.58 6.18 -6.83
C ASN A 189 -8.46 6.46 -5.81
N LYS A 190 -8.67 7.42 -4.89
CA LYS A 190 -7.74 7.78 -3.80
C LYS A 190 -7.69 6.69 -2.71
N SER A 191 -8.84 6.11 -2.37
CA SER A 191 -8.95 5.25 -1.18
C SER A 191 -9.37 3.81 -1.51
N GLY A 192 -10.34 3.61 -2.39
CA GLY A 192 -10.83 2.27 -2.73
C GLY A 192 -9.77 1.38 -3.40
N TYR A 193 -9.16 1.84 -4.49
CA TYR A 193 -8.18 1.05 -5.23
C TYR A 193 -6.93 0.70 -4.40
N PRO A 194 -6.24 1.67 -3.76
CA PRO A 194 -4.99 1.37 -3.05
C PRO A 194 -5.21 0.51 -1.81
N PHE A 195 -6.20 0.85 -0.98
CA PHE A 195 -6.33 0.23 0.33
C PHE A 195 -7.11 -1.08 0.34
N PHE A 196 -7.99 -1.31 -0.65
CA PHE A 196 -8.87 -2.48 -0.68
C PHE A 196 -8.69 -3.36 -1.91
N VAL A 197 -8.67 -2.77 -3.11
CA VAL A 197 -8.55 -3.54 -4.36
C VAL A 197 -7.15 -4.14 -4.50
N LEU A 198 -6.10 -3.33 -4.32
CA LEU A 198 -4.72 -3.77 -4.44
C LEU A 198 -4.40 -5.00 -3.55
N PRO A 199 -4.56 -4.95 -2.21
CA PRO A 199 -4.21 -6.11 -1.37
C PRO A 199 -5.03 -7.35 -1.70
N THR A 200 -6.33 -7.20 -1.94
CA THR A 200 -7.22 -8.34 -2.15
C THR A 200 -6.93 -9.03 -3.50
N VAL A 201 -6.78 -8.23 -4.56
CA VAL A 201 -6.50 -8.76 -5.90
C VAL A 201 -5.07 -9.30 -6.00
N SER A 202 -4.11 -8.72 -5.27
CA SER A 202 -2.76 -9.30 -5.12
C SER A 202 -2.80 -10.71 -4.53
N ALA A 203 -3.58 -10.93 -3.47
CA ALA A 203 -3.75 -12.27 -2.89
C ALA A 203 -4.43 -13.26 -3.86
N LEU A 204 -5.42 -12.81 -4.63
CA LEU A 204 -6.07 -13.63 -5.66
C LEU A 204 -5.11 -14.04 -6.76
N HIS A 205 -4.26 -13.12 -7.23
CA HIS A 205 -3.23 -13.44 -8.23
C HIS A 205 -2.23 -14.45 -7.69
N LEU A 206 -1.78 -14.29 -6.45
CA LEU A 206 -0.85 -15.23 -5.82
C LEU A 206 -1.48 -16.63 -5.67
N ALA A 207 -2.75 -16.71 -5.28
CA ALA A 207 -3.49 -17.98 -5.18
C ALA A 207 -3.89 -18.58 -6.55
N GLY A 208 -3.60 -17.91 -7.67
CA GLY A 208 -4.03 -18.36 -9.00
C GLY A 208 -5.55 -18.35 -9.20
N LYS A 209 -6.28 -17.56 -8.41
CA LYS A 209 -7.76 -17.48 -8.40
C LYS A 209 -8.31 -16.17 -8.95
N ALA A 210 -7.43 -15.32 -9.48
CA ALA A 210 -7.77 -14.06 -10.13
C ALA A 210 -8.47 -14.27 -11.49
N LYS A 211 -9.76 -14.65 -11.45
CA LYS A 211 -10.63 -14.74 -12.62
C LYS A 211 -11.30 -13.39 -12.87
N GLU A 212 -11.47 -13.03 -14.15
CA GLU A 212 -12.02 -11.73 -14.55
C GLU A 212 -13.45 -11.48 -14.04
N GLU A 213 -14.30 -12.52 -14.02
CA GLU A 213 -15.65 -12.45 -13.45
C GLU A 213 -15.64 -12.20 -11.94
N LEU A 214 -14.72 -12.86 -11.21
CA LEU A 214 -14.54 -12.65 -9.76
C LEU A 214 -14.09 -11.22 -9.45
N HIS A 215 -13.37 -10.58 -10.38
CA HIS A 215 -12.89 -9.21 -10.18
C HIS A 215 -14.00 -8.17 -10.22
N LYS A 216 -15.10 -8.37 -10.94
CA LYS A 216 -16.13 -7.32 -11.09
C LYS A 216 -16.97 -7.16 -9.82
N ASP A 217 -17.52 -8.26 -9.31
CA ASP A 217 -18.38 -8.23 -8.13
C ASP A 217 -17.60 -7.92 -6.86
N LEU A 218 -16.42 -8.53 -6.72
CA LEU A 218 -15.53 -8.27 -5.59
C LEU A 218 -15.10 -6.79 -5.56
N LYS A 219 -14.73 -6.23 -6.72
CA LYS A 219 -14.34 -4.83 -6.80
C LYS A 219 -15.47 -3.88 -6.39
N SER A 220 -16.71 -4.16 -6.78
CA SER A 220 -17.86 -3.35 -6.34
C SER A 220 -17.97 -3.29 -4.81
N ILE A 221 -17.80 -4.43 -4.13
CA ILE A 221 -17.82 -4.50 -2.67
C ILE A 221 -16.62 -3.75 -2.06
N LEU A 222 -15.42 -3.99 -2.57
CA LEU A 222 -14.18 -3.38 -2.07
C LEU A 222 -14.20 -1.85 -2.22
N LEU A 223 -14.73 -1.33 -3.33
CA LEU A 223 -14.86 0.11 -3.55
C LEU A 223 -15.86 0.75 -2.59
N ARG A 224 -16.99 0.08 -2.28
CA ARG A 224 -17.94 0.55 -1.26
C ARG A 224 -17.34 0.56 0.15
N LEU A 225 -16.49 -0.41 0.48
CA LEU A 225 -15.74 -0.38 1.74
C LEU A 225 -14.77 0.80 1.79
N GLY A 226 -14.11 1.10 0.66
CA GLY A 226 -13.29 2.30 0.51
C GLY A 226 -14.07 3.58 0.73
N GLU A 227 -15.26 3.68 0.13
CA GLU A 227 -16.17 4.82 0.32
C GLU A 227 -16.57 4.97 1.79
N TYR A 228 -16.97 3.88 2.44
CA TYR A 228 -17.35 3.90 3.85
C TYR A 228 -16.22 4.38 4.76
N ILE A 229 -15.00 3.84 4.59
CA ILE A 229 -13.84 4.27 5.39
C ILE A 229 -13.50 5.74 5.12
N GLN A 230 -13.59 6.21 3.87
CA GLN A 230 -13.33 7.61 3.57
C GLN A 230 -14.36 8.54 4.25
N VAL A 231 -15.65 8.16 4.27
CA VAL A 231 -16.68 8.92 5.01
C VAL A 231 -16.34 8.96 6.50
N GLN A 232 -15.90 7.84 7.09
CA GLN A 232 -15.48 7.83 8.50
C GLN A 232 -14.30 8.76 8.75
N VAL A 233 -13.27 8.72 7.90
CA VAL A 233 -12.11 9.61 8.04
C VAL A 233 -12.54 11.07 7.96
N ILE A 234 -13.36 11.45 6.98
CA ILE A 234 -13.86 12.83 6.86
C ILE A 234 -14.72 13.25 8.05
N TYR A 235 -15.50 12.34 8.64
CA TYR A 235 -16.39 12.67 9.75
C TYR A 235 -15.67 12.82 11.10
N PHE A 236 -14.59 12.07 11.32
CA PHE A 236 -13.85 12.04 12.59
C PHE A 236 -12.61 12.97 12.62
N PHE A 237 -12.25 13.58 11.49
CA PHE A 237 -11.25 14.64 11.37
C PHE A 237 -11.93 16.00 11.18
#